data_AF-A0A2V5RLD6-F1
#
_entry.id   AF-A0A2V5RLD6-F1
#
_cell.length_a   1.000
_cell.length_b   1.000
_cell.length_c   1.000
_cell.angle_alpha   90.00
_cell.angle_beta   90.00
_cell.angle_gamma   90.00
#
_symmetry.space_group_name_H-M   'P 1'
#
loop_
_entity.id
_entity.type
_entity.pdbx_description
1 polymer ?
#
loop_
_entity_poly.entity_id
_entity_poly.type
_entity_poly.pdbx_seq_one_letter_code
_entity_poly.pdbx_strand_id
1 'polypeptide(L)'
;MKLPFSLFLALRYLKPKRTFLSIISLISVLGVMLGVTVLILVISVMTGFDRELRQKVIDFDAHILVSTEDVLHDWRTLKAKIDKTPGVVATAPYVQGPVIVESQNRRLAPLIRGIDPAEEEKVIPLRKFIKYGKLDLEGESTVLGIELARKLQ
;
A
#
# COMPACT_ATOMS: atom_id res chain seq x y z
N MET A 1 -17.38 44.98 -6.57
CA MET A 1 -17.69 44.62 -5.17
C MET A 1 -16.84 45.48 -4.24
N LYS A 2 -17.44 46.33 -3.40
CA LYS A 2 -16.70 47.16 -2.44
C LYS A 2 -16.24 46.26 -1.31
N LEU A 3 -14.93 46.07 -1.15
CA LEU A 3 -14.38 45.34 0.00
C LEU A 3 -14.83 46.02 1.29
N PRO A 4 -15.16 45.26 2.37
CA PRO A 4 -15.49 45.85 3.65
C PRO A 4 -14.33 46.76 4.12
N PHE A 5 -14.69 47.90 4.70
CA PHE A 5 -13.75 48.98 5.04
C PHE A 5 -12.56 48.50 5.88
N SER A 6 -12.78 47.57 6.80
CA SER A 6 -11.75 46.95 7.64
C SER A 6 -10.71 46.17 6.84
N LEU A 7 -11.12 45.39 5.84
CA LEU A 7 -10.22 44.57 5.02
C LEU A 7 -9.40 45.42 4.05
N PHE A 8 -10.01 46.49 3.51
CA PHE A 8 -9.30 47.50 2.71
C PHE A 8 -8.22 48.21 3.53
N LEU A 9 -8.53 48.58 4.77
CA LEU A 9 -7.58 49.22 5.67
C LEU A 9 -6.44 48.25 6.03
N ALA A 10 -6.75 47.01 6.40
CA ALA A 10 -5.76 45.99 6.74
C ALA A 10 -4.76 45.72 5.59
N LEU A 11 -5.24 45.53 4.35
CA LEU A 11 -4.36 45.29 3.19
C LEU A 11 -3.45 46.49 2.88
N ARG A 12 -3.95 47.71 3.07
CA ARG A 12 -3.19 48.95 2.87
C ARG A 12 -2.04 49.09 3.87
N TYR A 13 -2.25 48.68 5.12
CA TYR A 13 -1.21 48.68 6.15
C TYR A 13 -0.24 47.49 6.02
N LEU A 14 -0.67 46.37 5.42
CA LEU A 14 0.19 45.22 5.11
C LEU A 14 1.23 45.52 4.01
N LYS A 15 1.02 46.57 3.20
CA LYS A 15 1.95 47.00 2.14
C LYS A 15 2.47 48.42 2.40
N PRO A 16 3.29 48.65 3.45
CA PRO A 16 3.76 49.99 3.80
C PRO A 16 4.66 50.56 2.70
N LYS A 17 4.44 51.83 2.32
CA LYS A 17 5.28 52.54 1.34
C LYS A 17 6.70 52.88 1.84
N ARG A 18 7.00 52.68 3.12
CA ARG A 18 8.32 52.93 3.71
C ARG A 18 9.12 51.63 3.81
N THR A 19 10.32 51.63 3.25
CA THR A 19 11.19 50.44 3.08
C THR A 19 11.42 49.67 4.39
N PHE A 20 11.70 50.35 5.50
CA PHE A 20 11.98 49.70 6.79
C PHE A 20 10.81 48.88 7.35
N LEU A 21 9.59 49.43 7.31
CA LEU A 21 8.39 48.73 7.78
C LEU A 21 8.00 47.57 6.85
N SER A 22 8.26 47.72 5.54
CA SER A 22 8.01 46.67 4.56
C SER A 22 8.90 45.45 4.75
N ILE A 23 10.14 45.62 5.21
CA ILE A 23 11.08 44.50 5.47
C ILE A 23 10.63 43.68 6.68
N ILE A 24 10.24 44.34 7.78
CA ILE A 24 9.78 43.64 9.00
C ILE A 24 8.54 42.81 8.69
N SER A 25 7.55 43.40 8.00
CA SER A 25 6.33 42.69 7.60
C SER A 25 6.63 41.48 6.70
N LEU A 26 7.59 41.61 5.77
CA LEU A 26 8.00 40.50 4.91
C LEU A 26 8.62 39.35 5.70
N ILE A 27 9.54 39.64 6.63
CA ILE A 27 10.19 38.63 7.47
C ILE A 27 9.16 37.94 8.37
N SER A 28 8.23 38.69 8.98
CA SER A 28 7.17 38.12 9.81
C SER A 28 6.26 37.17 9.03
N VAL A 29 5.84 37.55 7.81
CA VAL A 29 5.02 36.69 6.95
C VAL A 29 5.80 35.46 6.53
N LEU A 30 7.07 35.59 6.13
CA LEU A 30 7.91 34.45 5.75
C LEU A 30 8.14 33.48 6.92
N GLY A 31 8.36 33.98 8.13
CA GLY A 31 8.53 33.15 9.31
C GLY A 31 7.29 32.30 9.62
N VAL A 32 6.10 32.92 9.61
CA VAL A 32 4.83 32.20 9.80
C VAL A 32 4.58 31.23 8.65
N MET A 33 4.82 31.65 7.40
CA MET A 33 4.65 30.81 6.22
C MET A 33 5.54 29.57 6.29
N LEU A 34 6.82 29.72 6.63
CA LEU A 34 7.75 28.61 6.77
C LEU A 34 7.33 27.68 7.92
N GLY A 35 6.98 28.24 9.09
CA GLY A 35 6.54 27.45 10.24
C GLY A 35 5.31 26.60 9.94
N VAL A 36 4.29 27.20 9.32
CA VAL A 36 3.06 26.51 8.92
C VAL A 36 3.35 25.48 7.81
N THR A 37 4.23 25.81 6.85
CA THR A 37 4.60 24.89 5.76
C THR A 37 5.26 23.63 6.32
N VAL A 38 6.20 23.77 7.25
CA VAL A 38 6.88 22.62 7.88
C VAL A 38 5.87 21.75 8.64
N LEU A 39 4.96 22.37 9.40
CA LEU A 39 3.93 21.62 10.13
C LEU A 39 3.01 20.83 9.17
N ILE A 40 2.54 21.47 8.09
CA ILE A 40 1.72 20.82 7.07
C ILE A 40 2.48 19.67 6.41
N LEU A 41 3.76 19.86 6.06
CA LEU A 41 4.58 18.81 5.45
C LEU A 41 4.68 17.58 6.34
N VAL A 42 4.97 17.77 7.64
CA VAL A 42 5.09 16.66 8.59
C VAL A 42 3.76 15.90 8.70
N ILE A 43 2.65 16.61 8.86
CA ILE A 43 1.32 15.97 8.95
C ILE A 43 0.99 15.25 7.64
N SER A 44 1.29 15.85 6.49
CA SER A 44 1.05 15.23 5.18
C SER A 44 1.86 13.96 4.98
N VAL A 45 3.14 13.96 5.37
CA VAL A 45 4.00 12.78 5.27
C VAL A 45 3.51 11.68 6.20
N MET A 46 3.23 12.00 7.47
CA MET A 46 2.73 11.03 8.44
C MET A 46 1.40 10.42 8.00
N THR A 47 0.46 11.26 7.55
CA THR A 47 -0.86 10.80 7.09
C THR A 47 -0.77 9.97 5.81
N GLY A 48 0.07 10.38 4.85
CA GLY A 48 0.29 9.64 3.62
C GLY A 48 0.94 8.28 3.88
N PHE A 49 1.93 8.24 4.75
CA PHE A 49 2.63 7.02 5.13
C PHE A 49 1.74 6.04 5.91
N ASP A 50 0.96 6.53 6.87
CA ASP A 50 -0.02 5.71 7.61
C ASP A 50 -1.01 5.03 6.66
N ARG A 51 -1.56 5.80 5.71
CA ARG A 51 -2.48 5.26 4.70
C ARG A 51 -1.80 4.19 3.84
N GLU A 52 -0.59 4.44 3.36
CA GLU A 52 0.14 3.52 2.50
C GLU A 52 0.52 2.23 3.26
N LEU A 53 1.00 2.35 4.50
CA LEU A 53 1.29 1.20 5.36
C LEU A 53 0.03 0.39 5.65
N ARG A 54 -1.05 1.06 6.07
CA ARG A 54 -2.33 0.39 6.38
C ARG A 54 -2.85 -0.38 5.18
N GLN A 55 -2.83 0.23 4.00
CA GLN A 55 -3.31 -0.40 2.78
C GLN A 55 -2.43 -1.60 2.39
N LYS A 56 -1.11 -1.48 2.48
CA LYS A 56 -0.22 -2.61 2.14
C LYS A 56 -0.24 -3.75 3.15
N VAL A 57 -0.41 -3.46 4.44
CA VAL A 57 -0.39 -4.48 5.50
C VAL A 57 -1.73 -5.22 5.60
N ILE A 58 -2.86 -4.53 5.42
CA ILE A 58 -4.19 -5.12 5.62
C ILE A 58 -4.73 -5.78 4.35
N ASP A 59 -4.46 -5.23 3.15
CA ASP A 59 -5.11 -5.72 1.92
C ASP A 59 -4.32 -6.82 1.19
N PHE A 60 -3.09 -7.13 1.61
CA PHE A 60 -2.17 -7.98 0.83
C PHE A 60 -1.98 -9.39 1.38
N ASP A 61 -2.50 -9.71 2.58
CA ASP A 61 -2.36 -11.04 3.16
C ASP A 61 -3.66 -11.53 3.81
N ALA A 62 -3.77 -12.85 3.98
CA ALA A 62 -4.91 -13.43 4.69
C ALA A 62 -4.88 -12.99 6.16
N HIS A 63 -6.03 -12.57 6.70
CA HIS A 63 -6.11 -12.12 8.10
C HIS A 63 -5.67 -13.18 9.10
N ILE A 64 -5.81 -14.47 8.75
CA ILE A 64 -5.42 -15.60 9.58
C ILE A 64 -4.81 -16.67 8.66
N LEU A 65 -3.62 -17.15 9.02
CA LEU A 65 -2.95 -18.27 8.38
C LEU A 65 -3.00 -19.47 9.33
N VAL A 66 -3.41 -20.63 8.80
CA VAL A 66 -3.41 -21.90 9.51
C VAL A 66 -2.34 -22.77 8.86
N SER A 67 -1.21 -22.94 9.55
CA SER A 67 -0.08 -23.74 9.09
C SER A 67 0.29 -24.82 10.10
N THR A 68 0.91 -25.88 9.61
CA THR A 68 1.55 -26.92 10.43
C THR A 68 3.00 -27.08 9.97
N GLU A 69 3.87 -27.70 10.77
CA GLU A 69 5.29 -27.88 10.42
C GLU A 69 5.46 -28.80 9.21
N ASP A 70 4.54 -29.75 9.03
CA ASP A 70 4.50 -30.71 7.93
C ASP A 70 3.35 -30.44 6.94
N VAL A 71 3.08 -31.39 6.04
CA VAL A 71 1.94 -31.31 5.13
C VAL A 71 0.63 -31.58 5.90
N LEU A 72 -0.33 -30.67 5.79
CA LEU A 72 -1.66 -30.85 6.34
C LEU A 72 -2.48 -31.82 5.46
N HIS A 73 -2.59 -33.08 5.88
CA HIS A 73 -3.26 -34.13 5.09
C HIS A 73 -4.79 -33.95 5.06
N ASP A 74 -5.41 -33.66 6.21
CA ASP A 74 -6.88 -33.54 6.36
C ASP A 74 -7.41 -32.11 6.17
N TRP A 75 -6.75 -31.33 5.31
CA TRP A 75 -7.07 -29.91 5.11
C TRP A 75 -8.51 -29.67 4.64
N ARG A 76 -9.10 -30.59 3.86
CA ARG A 76 -10.48 -30.47 3.36
C ARG A 76 -11.51 -30.50 4.49
N THR A 77 -11.33 -31.43 5.43
CA THR A 77 -12.21 -31.57 6.60
C THR A 77 -12.05 -30.39 7.54
N LEU A 78 -10.82 -29.91 7.72
CA LEU A 78 -10.54 -28.72 8.53
C LEU A 78 -11.15 -27.46 7.90
N LYS A 79 -10.99 -27.28 6.59
CA LYS A 79 -11.59 -26.17 5.83
C LYS A 79 -13.10 -26.11 6.04
N ALA A 80 -13.79 -27.25 5.89
CA ALA A 80 -15.24 -27.32 6.10
C ALA A 80 -15.68 -26.99 7.53
N LYS A 81 -14.83 -27.19 8.54
CA LYS A 81 -15.08 -26.75 9.92
C LYS A 81 -14.86 -25.24 10.07
N ILE A 82 -13.78 -24.71 9.50
CA ILE A 82 -13.46 -23.28 9.55
C ILE A 82 -14.53 -22.46 8.82
N ASP A 83 -14.97 -22.89 7.64
CA ASP A 83 -16.02 -22.22 6.85
C ASP A 83 -17.37 -22.11 7.59
N LYS A 84 -17.62 -22.99 8.57
CA LYS A 84 -18.83 -22.96 9.41
C LYS A 84 -18.71 -22.06 10.64
N THR A 85 -17.53 -21.49 10.90
CA THR A 85 -17.27 -20.66 12.07
C THR A 85 -17.82 -19.25 11.84
N PRO A 86 -18.60 -18.69 12.78
CA PRO A 86 -19.17 -17.35 12.62
C PRO A 86 -18.05 -16.30 12.50
N GLY A 87 -18.14 -15.43 11.48
CA GLY A 87 -17.16 -14.38 11.19
C GLY A 87 -16.14 -14.73 10.11
N VAL A 88 -16.08 -15.98 9.64
CA VAL A 88 -15.25 -16.36 8.49
C VAL A 88 -15.96 -15.99 7.19
N VAL A 89 -15.34 -15.11 6.40
CA VAL A 89 -15.90 -14.67 5.10
C VAL A 89 -15.57 -15.66 3.98
N ALA A 90 -14.33 -16.12 3.93
CA ALA A 90 -13.84 -17.09 2.96
C ALA A 90 -12.57 -17.77 3.49
N THR A 91 -12.27 -18.95 2.96
CA THR A 91 -11.02 -19.67 3.18
C THR A 91 -10.47 -20.17 1.84
N ALA A 92 -9.14 -20.21 1.72
CA ALA A 92 -8.46 -20.72 0.55
C ALA A 92 -7.27 -21.60 1.01
N PRO A 93 -7.12 -22.81 0.44
CA PRO A 93 -5.97 -23.65 0.69
C PRO A 93 -4.77 -23.13 -0.10
N TYR A 94 -3.58 -23.20 0.52
CA TYR A 94 -2.33 -22.92 -0.17
C TYR A 94 -1.26 -23.94 0.22
N VAL A 95 -0.30 -24.13 -0.67
CA VAL A 95 0.92 -24.90 -0.41
C VAL A 95 2.10 -24.00 -0.75
N GLN A 96 3.11 -23.95 0.10
CA GLN A 96 4.28 -23.10 -0.12
C GLN A 96 5.56 -23.91 0.09
N GLY A 97 6.55 -23.68 -0.77
CA GLY A 97 7.85 -24.36 -0.67
C GLY A 97 8.95 -23.60 -1.38
N PRO A 98 10.22 -23.81 -1.00
CA PRO A 98 11.35 -23.23 -1.71
C PRO A 98 11.53 -23.91 -3.07
N VAL A 99 11.81 -23.13 -4.10
CA VAL A 99 12.14 -23.61 -5.44
C VAL A 99 13.37 -22.91 -5.96
N ILE A 100 14.05 -23.50 -6.95
CA ILE A 100 15.12 -22.85 -7.70
C ILE A 100 14.54 -22.38 -9.02
N VAL A 101 14.70 -21.09 -9.32
CA VAL A 101 14.32 -20.49 -10.58
C VAL A 101 15.58 -20.04 -11.30
N GLU A 102 15.73 -20.46 -12.54
CA GLU A 102 16.85 -20.11 -13.40
C GLU A 102 16.36 -19.43 -14.68
N SER A 103 16.92 -18.28 -15.01
CA SER A 103 16.68 -17.55 -16.25
C SER A 103 17.94 -16.83 -16.67
N GLN A 104 18.34 -16.96 -17.95
CA GLN A 104 19.48 -16.24 -18.56
C GLN A 104 20.73 -16.20 -17.66
N ASN A 105 21.14 -17.36 -17.13
CA ASN A 105 22.32 -17.54 -16.27
C ASN A 105 22.22 -16.89 -14.88
N ARG A 106 21.03 -16.46 -14.45
CA ARG A 106 20.73 -16.02 -13.08
C ARG A 106 19.91 -17.08 -12.37
N ARG A 107 20.37 -17.48 -11.18
CA ARG A 107 19.71 -18.45 -10.31
C ARG A 107 19.26 -17.78 -9.03
N LEU A 108 17.98 -17.95 -8.71
CA LEU A 108 17.35 -17.47 -7.47
C LEU A 108 16.63 -18.63 -6.79
N ALA A 109 16.50 -18.56 -5.48
CA ALA A 109 15.77 -19.55 -4.70
C ALA A 109 14.53 -18.92 -4.01
N PRO A 110 13.49 -18.51 -4.77
CA PRO A 110 12.28 -17.96 -4.18
C PRO A 110 11.39 -19.05 -3.55
N LEU A 111 10.38 -18.61 -2.79
CA LEU A 111 9.28 -19.46 -2.35
C LEU A 111 8.21 -19.47 -3.44
N ILE A 112 7.78 -20.65 -3.88
CA ILE A 112 6.60 -20.82 -4.72
C ILE A 112 5.38 -21.03 -3.84
N ARG A 113 4.24 -20.45 -4.22
CA ARG A 113 2.95 -20.66 -3.56
C ARG A 113 1.97 -21.24 -4.58
N GLY A 114 1.53 -22.48 -4.35
CA GLY A 114 0.42 -23.10 -5.06
C GLY A 114 -0.90 -22.70 -4.40
N ILE A 115 -1.84 -22.21 -5.22
CA ILE A 115 -3.15 -21.74 -4.78
C ILE A 115 -4.23 -22.27 -5.72
N ASP A 116 -5.47 -22.35 -5.23
CA ASP A 116 -6.65 -22.46 -6.09
C ASP A 116 -7.12 -21.04 -6.48
N PRO A 117 -7.04 -20.62 -7.76
CA PRO A 117 -7.40 -19.27 -8.17
C PRO A 117 -8.85 -18.87 -7.84
N ALA A 118 -9.77 -19.85 -7.82
CA ALA A 118 -11.20 -19.58 -7.59
C ALA A 118 -11.53 -19.40 -6.11
N GLU A 119 -10.81 -20.10 -5.22
CA GLU A 119 -10.96 -19.92 -3.77
C GLU A 119 -10.13 -18.73 -3.26
N GLU A 120 -8.92 -18.54 -3.76
CA GLU A 120 -8.02 -17.47 -3.32
C GLU A 120 -8.59 -16.07 -3.64
N GLU A 121 -9.25 -15.89 -4.79
CA GLU A 121 -9.89 -14.61 -5.17
C GLU A 121 -10.97 -14.17 -4.16
N LYS A 122 -11.56 -15.11 -3.41
CA LYS A 122 -12.55 -14.81 -2.35
C LYS A 122 -11.90 -14.28 -1.07
N VAL A 123 -10.63 -14.61 -0.84
CA VAL A 123 -9.86 -14.20 0.34
C VAL A 123 -9.04 -12.95 0.03
N ILE A 124 -8.29 -12.96 -1.08
CA ILE A 124 -7.43 -11.88 -1.54
C ILE A 124 -7.80 -11.57 -3.00
N PRO A 125 -8.09 -10.30 -3.35
CA PRO A 125 -8.44 -9.93 -4.73
C PRO A 125 -7.19 -9.89 -5.64
N LEU A 126 -6.62 -11.06 -5.93
CA LEU A 126 -5.38 -11.25 -6.69
C LEU A 126 -5.41 -10.56 -8.05
N ARG A 127 -6.57 -10.57 -8.72
CA ARG A 127 -6.75 -9.92 -10.03
C ARG A 127 -6.44 -8.42 -10.00
N LYS A 128 -6.64 -7.73 -8.87
CA LYS A 128 -6.33 -6.30 -8.74
C LYS A 128 -4.82 -6.01 -8.74
N PHE A 129 -4.01 -7.00 -8.39
CA PHE A 129 -2.56 -6.86 -8.27
C PHE A 129 -1.80 -7.26 -9.54
N ILE A 130 -2.46 -7.88 -10.52
CA ILE A 130 -1.86 -8.23 -11.81
C ILE A 130 -1.60 -6.94 -12.61
N LYS A 131 -0.32 -6.70 -12.95
CA LYS A 131 0.10 -5.55 -13.76
C LYS A 131 0.21 -5.88 -15.25
N TYR A 132 0.69 -7.08 -15.57
CA TYR A 132 0.93 -7.54 -16.93
C TYR A 132 0.48 -9.00 -17.07
N GLY A 133 0.00 -9.37 -18.25
CA GLY A 133 -0.48 -10.72 -18.52
C GLY A 133 -1.90 -10.99 -18.00
N LYS A 134 -2.19 -12.27 -17.74
CA LYS A 134 -3.47 -12.74 -17.19
C LYS A 134 -3.18 -13.67 -16.02
N LEU A 135 -4.08 -13.71 -15.03
CA LEU A 135 -4.06 -14.72 -13.97
C LEU A 135 -4.60 -16.01 -14.55
N ASP A 136 -3.75 -16.72 -15.26
CA ASP A 136 -4.03 -18.04 -15.81
C ASP A 136 -2.99 -19.00 -15.21
N LEU A 137 -3.45 -19.88 -14.34
CA LEU A 137 -2.64 -20.86 -13.64
C LEU A 137 -2.97 -22.29 -14.12
N GLU A 138 -3.55 -22.42 -15.32
CA GLU A 138 -3.78 -23.71 -15.95
C GLU A 138 -2.50 -24.25 -16.62
N GLY A 139 -2.11 -25.49 -16.28
CA GLY A 139 -0.95 -26.15 -16.87
C GLY A 139 0.40 -25.69 -16.29
N GLU A 140 1.32 -25.25 -17.15
CA GLU A 140 2.70 -24.87 -16.78
C GLU A 140 2.90 -23.36 -16.61
N SER A 141 1.83 -22.56 -16.64
CA SER A 141 1.92 -21.12 -16.43
C SER A 141 2.14 -20.78 -14.96
N THR A 142 2.94 -19.75 -14.70
CA THR A 142 3.21 -19.26 -13.34
C THR A 142 3.19 -17.75 -13.32
N VAL A 143 2.66 -17.16 -12.25
CA VAL A 143 2.71 -15.71 -12.03
C VAL A 143 3.92 -15.38 -11.18
N LEU A 144 4.69 -14.39 -11.63
CA LEU A 144 5.90 -13.92 -10.95
C LEU A 144 5.66 -12.56 -10.32
N GLY A 145 6.17 -12.39 -9.10
CA GLY A 145 6.25 -11.07 -8.47
C GLY A 145 7.11 -10.12 -9.29
N ILE A 146 6.72 -8.84 -9.37
CA ILE A 146 7.39 -7.85 -10.24
C ILE A 146 8.87 -7.63 -9.88
N GLU A 147 9.25 -7.83 -8.62
CA GLU A 147 10.64 -7.76 -8.18
C GLU A 147 11.45 -8.99 -8.61
N LEU A 148 10.85 -10.18 -8.52
CA LEU A 148 11.48 -11.41 -8.98
C LEU A 148 11.68 -11.38 -10.49
N ALA A 149 10.66 -10.92 -11.23
CA ALA A 149 10.74 -10.71 -12.68
C ALA A 149 11.87 -9.74 -13.05
N ARG A 150 12.01 -8.62 -12.34
CA ARG A 150 13.12 -7.66 -12.55
C ARG A 150 14.50 -8.24 -12.25
N LYS A 151 14.63 -9.13 -11.27
CA LYS A 151 15.91 -9.79 -10.95
C LYS A 151 16.29 -10.87 -11.95
N LEU A 152 15.32 -11.46 -12.65
CA LEU A 152 15.52 -12.53 -13.63
C LEU A 152 15.70 -12.04 -15.08
N GLN A 153 15.46 -10.75 -15.34
CA GLN A 153 15.90 -10.02 -16.55
C GLN A 153 17.37 -9.64 -16.44
#